data_AF-A0AAE4SWQ9-F1
#
_entry.id   AF-A0AAE4SWQ9-F1
#
_cell.length_a   1.000
_cell.length_b   1.000
_cell.length_c   1.000
_cell.angle_alpha   90.00
_cell.angle_beta   90.00
_cell.angle_gamma   90.00
#
_symmetry.space_group_name_H-M   'P 1'
#
loop_
_entity.id
_entity.type
_entity.pdbx_description
1 polymer ?
#
loop_
_entity_poly.entity_id
_entity_poly.type
_entity_poly.pdbx_seq_one_letter_code
_entity_poly.pdbx_strand_id
1 'polypeptide(L)'
;MFEHVLRRGKPRKNSFAEYEQYFPLKGLGAHCEAVAHTVNEIACSPRLLTTEEADSLDIEFESKIRGAQKWEISRLADDLSAASLQTAGGILHSLGLLLKSDIRYPLTPSILARSALENSALVMYLNEDADPWIRTVRAVNVVVNGYENSGGRNNESPYSEATADHIKMKQAFASQGYGKSQKLLNYTDLVAEYFDGFQGGEMYSRFNRSVHHNVVRQIELASAQDSDGRQNAVETFEIAIRAAIAVGAAAFSLQEFRDCSGIDVDPIHVLRDVFEDWNSYLDRLGQEGFVD
;
A
#
# COMPACT_ATOMS: atom_id res chain seq x y z
N MET A 1 4.08 0.88 -24.29
CA MET A 1 3.82 2.33 -24.45
C MET A 1 4.80 3.21 -23.65
N PHE A 2 5.42 2.70 -22.57
CA PHE A 2 6.52 3.39 -21.85
C PHE A 2 7.93 3.15 -22.43
N GLU A 3 8.19 2.03 -23.11
CA GLU A 3 9.49 1.80 -23.78
C GLU A 3 9.86 2.89 -24.80
N HIS A 4 8.85 3.54 -25.40
CA HIS A 4 9.08 4.64 -26.34
C HIS A 4 9.30 6.00 -25.64
N VAL A 5 8.91 6.14 -24.36
CA VAL A 5 9.10 7.34 -23.55
C VAL A 5 10.47 7.31 -22.84
N LEU A 6 10.88 6.15 -22.32
CA LEU A 6 12.19 5.93 -21.69
C LEU A 6 13.39 6.01 -22.68
N ARG A 7 13.15 5.95 -24.00
CA ARG A 7 14.19 6.18 -25.02
C ARG A 7 14.47 7.65 -25.31
N ARG A 8 13.74 8.59 -24.70
CA ARG A 8 14.10 10.01 -24.71
C ARG A 8 15.05 10.20 -23.53
N GLY A 9 16.29 10.64 -23.78
CA GLY A 9 17.33 10.74 -22.74
C GLY A 9 16.94 11.61 -21.54
N LYS A 10 17.80 11.74 -20.53
CA LYS A 10 17.46 12.47 -19.29
C LYS A 10 17.08 13.95 -19.55
N PRO A 11 16.16 14.54 -18.73
CA PRO A 11 15.82 15.96 -18.82
C PRO A 11 17.10 16.82 -18.78
N ARG A 12 17.23 17.79 -19.68
CA ARG A 12 18.43 18.64 -19.84
C ARG A 12 18.21 20.09 -19.37
N LYS A 13 16.96 20.53 -19.27
CA LYS A 13 16.58 21.83 -18.71
C LYS A 13 15.57 21.60 -17.58
N ASN A 14 15.53 22.56 -16.67
CA ASN A 14 14.54 22.59 -15.60
C ASN A 14 13.31 23.39 -16.05
N SER A 15 12.66 23.03 -17.17
CA SER A 15 11.44 23.72 -17.64
C SER A 15 10.20 22.85 -17.44
N PHE A 16 9.02 23.49 -17.30
CA PHE A 16 7.79 22.72 -17.07
C PHE A 16 7.36 21.93 -18.31
N ALA A 17 7.64 22.43 -19.50
CA ALA A 17 7.42 21.70 -20.75
C ALA A 17 8.26 20.42 -20.83
N GLU A 18 9.50 20.45 -20.30
CA GLU A 18 10.34 19.27 -20.24
C GLU A 18 9.80 18.28 -19.18
N TYR A 19 9.36 18.78 -18.03
CA TYR A 19 8.62 17.97 -17.05
C TYR A 19 7.41 17.26 -17.68
N GLU A 20 6.50 17.96 -18.35
CA GLU A 20 5.30 17.33 -18.94
C GLU A 20 5.65 16.32 -20.04
N GLN A 21 6.78 16.50 -20.73
CA GLN A 21 7.27 15.57 -21.74
C GLN A 21 7.81 14.26 -21.12
N TYR A 22 8.57 14.34 -20.03
CA TYR A 22 9.23 13.18 -19.41
C TYR A 22 8.40 12.51 -18.33
N PHE A 23 7.57 13.28 -17.62
CA PHE A 23 6.73 12.85 -16.51
C PHE A 23 5.24 13.18 -16.78
N PRO A 24 4.65 12.71 -17.90
CA PRO A 24 3.27 13.00 -18.21
C PRO A 24 2.33 12.30 -17.22
N LEU A 25 1.44 13.05 -16.56
CA LEU A 25 0.42 12.50 -15.65
C LEU A 25 -0.40 11.38 -16.32
N LYS A 26 -0.84 11.57 -17.56
CA LYS A 26 -1.58 10.55 -18.31
C LYS A 26 -0.76 9.28 -18.54
N GLY A 27 0.54 9.42 -18.77
CA GLY A 27 1.46 8.29 -18.90
C GLY A 27 1.53 7.53 -17.59
N LEU A 28 1.85 8.23 -16.48
CA LEU A 28 1.86 7.63 -15.14
C LEU A 28 0.53 6.96 -14.82
N GLY A 29 -0.60 7.58 -15.18
CA GLY A 29 -1.93 7.02 -14.96
C GLY A 29 -2.16 5.68 -15.64
N ALA A 30 -1.77 5.55 -16.91
CA ALA A 30 -1.83 4.28 -17.64
C ALA A 30 -0.91 3.21 -17.02
N HIS A 31 0.22 3.63 -16.46
CA HIS A 31 1.14 2.72 -15.79
C HIS A 31 0.61 2.27 -14.42
N CYS A 32 -0.01 3.16 -13.64
CA CYS A 32 -0.72 2.80 -12.40
C CYS A 32 -1.81 1.76 -12.65
N GLU A 33 -2.58 1.87 -13.74
CA GLU A 33 -3.57 0.84 -14.10
C GLU A 33 -2.90 -0.51 -14.41
N ALA A 34 -1.82 -0.51 -15.20
CA ALA A 34 -1.09 -1.74 -15.52
C ALA A 34 -0.56 -2.43 -14.25
N VAL A 35 0.06 -1.66 -13.35
CA VAL A 35 0.54 -2.15 -12.06
C VAL A 35 -0.62 -2.68 -11.22
N ALA A 36 -1.73 -1.97 -11.13
CA ALA A 36 -2.90 -2.41 -10.39
C ALA A 36 -3.45 -3.75 -10.90
N HIS A 37 -3.41 -3.99 -12.21
CA HIS A 37 -3.79 -5.28 -12.79
C HIS A 37 -2.82 -6.39 -12.39
N THR A 38 -1.51 -6.19 -12.56
CA THR A 38 -0.49 -7.17 -12.11
C THR A 38 -0.60 -7.49 -10.62
N VAL A 39 -0.78 -6.47 -9.78
CA VAL A 39 -0.95 -6.60 -8.33
C VAL A 39 -2.19 -7.43 -8.00
N ASN A 40 -3.29 -7.22 -8.71
CA ASN A 40 -4.51 -8.00 -8.52
C ASN A 40 -4.32 -9.46 -8.97
N GLU A 41 -3.57 -9.72 -10.04
CA GLU A 41 -3.21 -11.08 -10.45
C GLU A 41 -2.41 -11.79 -9.35
N ILE A 42 -1.38 -11.14 -8.79
CA ILE A 42 -0.58 -11.67 -7.66
C ILE A 42 -1.47 -11.96 -6.44
N ALA A 43 -2.35 -11.03 -6.07
CA ALA A 43 -3.23 -11.22 -4.92
C ALA A 43 -4.22 -12.39 -5.10
N CYS A 44 -4.68 -12.62 -6.32
CA CYS A 44 -5.59 -13.70 -6.68
C CYS A 44 -4.89 -15.05 -6.90
N SER A 45 -3.56 -15.08 -6.99
CA SER A 45 -2.81 -16.31 -7.23
C SER A 45 -3.03 -17.35 -6.13
N PRO A 46 -2.92 -18.64 -6.47
CA PRO A 46 -2.95 -19.73 -5.48
C PRO A 46 -1.90 -19.51 -4.39
N ARG A 47 -2.21 -19.93 -3.16
CA ARG A 47 -1.29 -19.85 -2.02
C ARG A 47 -0.27 -20.97 -2.11
N LEU A 48 0.95 -20.70 -1.63
CA LEU A 48 2.00 -21.72 -1.52
C LEU A 48 1.99 -22.49 -0.19
N LEU A 49 1.18 -22.07 0.78
CA LEU A 49 1.06 -22.75 2.07
C LEU A 49 0.68 -24.23 1.87
N THR A 50 1.48 -25.14 2.42
CA THR A 50 1.24 -26.58 2.27
C THR A 50 0.07 -27.04 3.13
N THR A 51 -0.57 -28.16 2.73
CA THR A 51 -1.65 -28.77 3.52
C THR A 51 -1.17 -29.17 4.91
N GLU A 52 0.07 -29.64 5.05
CA GLU A 52 0.64 -30.04 6.34
C GLU A 52 0.82 -28.85 7.29
N GLU A 53 1.32 -27.71 6.80
CA GLU A 53 1.46 -26.49 7.59
C GLU A 53 0.09 -25.92 8.00
N ALA A 54 -0.88 -25.94 7.09
CA ALA A 54 -2.24 -25.48 7.36
C ALA A 54 -2.92 -26.35 8.43
N ASP A 55 -2.86 -27.68 8.27
CA ASP A 55 -3.43 -28.63 9.22
C ASP A 55 -2.76 -28.50 10.60
N SER A 56 -1.44 -28.29 10.64
CA SER A 56 -0.71 -28.08 11.90
C SER A 56 -1.20 -26.85 12.67
N LEU A 57 -1.46 -25.73 11.98
CA LEU A 57 -2.02 -24.53 12.61
C LEU A 57 -3.44 -24.80 13.11
N ASP A 58 -4.30 -25.34 12.26
CA ASP A 58 -5.73 -25.49 12.59
C ASP A 58 -5.97 -26.53 13.70
N ILE A 59 -5.22 -27.64 13.73
CA ILE A 59 -5.30 -28.67 14.79
C ILE A 59 -4.88 -28.10 16.15
N GLU A 60 -3.81 -27.30 16.19
CA GLU A 60 -3.32 -26.71 17.44
C GLU A 60 -4.42 -25.88 18.11
N PHE A 61 -5.16 -25.10 17.33
CA PHE A 61 -6.18 -24.18 17.87
C PHE A 61 -7.51 -24.85 18.16
N GLU A 62 -7.94 -25.88 17.43
CA GLU A 62 -9.22 -26.55 17.71
C GLU A 62 -9.25 -27.20 19.10
N SER A 63 -8.11 -27.74 19.56
CA SER A 63 -7.99 -28.32 20.89
C SER A 63 -8.09 -27.27 22.02
N LYS A 64 -7.79 -26.00 21.73
CA LYS A 64 -7.73 -24.89 22.69
C LYS A 64 -8.96 -23.99 22.64
N ILE A 65 -9.61 -23.90 21.48
CA ILE A 65 -10.76 -23.05 21.21
C ILE A 65 -11.75 -23.87 20.39
N ARG A 66 -12.74 -24.45 21.05
CA ARG A 66 -13.76 -25.27 20.40
C ARG A 66 -14.46 -24.48 19.28
N GLY A 67 -14.48 -25.02 18.08
CA GLY A 67 -15.09 -24.39 16.91
C GLY A 67 -14.24 -23.29 16.27
N ALA A 68 -12.93 -23.24 16.57
CA ALA A 68 -12.00 -22.32 15.92
C ALA A 68 -11.83 -22.61 14.43
N GLN A 69 -12.09 -23.84 13.99
CA GLN A 69 -12.10 -24.21 12.57
C GLN A 69 -12.99 -23.30 11.70
N LYS A 70 -14.07 -22.72 12.25
CA LYS A 70 -14.94 -21.79 11.51
C LYS A 70 -14.23 -20.52 11.06
N TRP A 71 -13.06 -20.21 11.64
CA TRP A 71 -12.27 -19.02 11.35
C TRP A 71 -11.11 -19.28 10.37
N GLU A 72 -10.87 -20.54 9.98
CA GLU A 72 -9.82 -20.93 9.02
C GLU A 72 -8.48 -20.21 9.27
N ILE A 73 -7.94 -20.37 10.50
CA ILE A 73 -6.81 -19.57 11.02
C ILE A 73 -5.58 -19.68 10.12
N SER A 74 -5.30 -20.89 9.61
CA SER A 74 -4.22 -21.17 8.68
C SER A 74 -4.25 -20.28 7.42
N ARG A 75 -5.43 -19.82 7.01
CA ARG A 75 -5.64 -18.99 5.81
C ARG A 75 -5.57 -17.50 6.09
N LEU A 76 -5.65 -17.10 7.35
CA LEU A 76 -5.94 -15.72 7.75
C LEU A 76 -4.89 -14.73 7.25
N ALA A 77 -3.61 -15.06 7.37
CA ALA A 77 -2.53 -14.18 6.93
C ALA A 77 -2.53 -13.98 5.40
N ASP A 78 -2.74 -15.06 4.65
CA ASP A 78 -2.80 -15.01 3.19
C ASP A 78 -4.04 -14.26 2.70
N ASP A 79 -5.21 -14.53 3.30
CA ASP A 79 -6.46 -13.87 2.92
C ASP A 79 -6.46 -12.38 3.26
N LEU A 80 -5.95 -12.02 4.43
CA LEU A 80 -5.81 -10.61 4.80
C LEU A 80 -4.80 -9.90 3.90
N SER A 81 -3.66 -10.53 3.60
CA SER A 81 -2.67 -9.96 2.67
C SER A 81 -3.23 -9.77 1.27
N ALA A 82 -3.95 -10.77 0.73
CA ALA A 82 -4.59 -10.65 -0.58
C ALA A 82 -5.67 -9.56 -0.59
N ALA A 83 -6.55 -9.51 0.41
CA ALA A 83 -7.60 -8.51 0.49
C ALA A 83 -7.04 -7.08 0.61
N SER A 84 -6.00 -6.89 1.43
CA SER A 84 -5.30 -5.61 1.55
C SER A 84 -4.58 -5.24 0.26
N LEU A 85 -3.91 -6.19 -0.41
CA LEU A 85 -3.23 -5.93 -1.67
C LEU A 85 -4.20 -5.60 -2.80
N GLN A 86 -5.34 -6.31 -2.90
CA GLN A 86 -6.42 -5.98 -3.83
C GLN A 86 -7.00 -4.58 -3.57
N THR A 87 -7.17 -4.22 -2.29
CA THR A 87 -7.62 -2.88 -1.89
C THR A 87 -6.62 -1.82 -2.36
N ALA A 88 -5.33 -2.03 -2.11
CA ALA A 88 -4.27 -1.13 -2.54
C ALA A 88 -4.20 -1.01 -4.08
N GLY A 89 -4.32 -2.14 -4.79
CA GLY A 89 -4.40 -2.19 -6.25
C GLY A 89 -5.62 -1.46 -6.82
N GLY A 90 -6.81 -1.66 -6.24
CA GLY A 90 -8.02 -0.96 -6.66
C GLY A 90 -7.96 0.56 -6.44
N ILE A 91 -7.32 0.99 -5.35
CA ILE A 91 -7.01 2.40 -5.09
C ILE A 91 -6.04 2.94 -6.15
N LEU A 92 -4.97 2.20 -6.46
CA LEU A 92 -3.99 2.58 -7.48
C LEU A 92 -4.61 2.66 -8.88
N HIS A 93 -5.51 1.74 -9.21
CA HIS A 93 -6.30 1.81 -10.44
C HIS A 93 -7.12 3.10 -10.49
N SER A 94 -7.78 3.46 -9.39
CA SER A 94 -8.56 4.70 -9.27
C SER A 94 -7.69 5.95 -9.42
N LEU A 95 -6.48 5.96 -8.83
CA LEU A 95 -5.47 7.00 -9.08
C LEU A 95 -5.13 7.09 -10.57
N GLY A 96 -4.92 5.95 -11.23
CA GLY A 96 -4.65 5.87 -12.67
C GLY A 96 -5.73 6.53 -13.53
N LEU A 97 -7.00 6.29 -13.21
CA LEU A 97 -8.15 6.90 -13.88
C LEU A 97 -8.20 8.43 -13.70
N LEU A 98 -7.92 8.92 -12.49
CA LEU A 98 -7.87 10.36 -12.21
C LEU A 98 -6.77 11.04 -13.03
N LEU A 99 -5.57 10.44 -13.06
CA LEU A 99 -4.44 10.97 -13.81
C LEU A 99 -4.68 10.97 -15.32
N LYS A 100 -5.31 9.93 -15.86
CA LYS A 100 -5.72 9.88 -17.28
C LYS A 100 -6.75 10.93 -17.65
N SER A 101 -7.57 11.33 -16.68
CA SER A 101 -8.54 12.42 -16.80
C SER A 101 -7.90 13.81 -16.66
N ASP A 102 -6.56 13.90 -16.59
CA ASP A 102 -5.80 15.14 -16.42
C ASP A 102 -6.17 15.91 -15.14
N ILE A 103 -6.54 15.18 -14.08
CA ILE A 103 -6.69 15.77 -12.75
C ILE A 103 -5.32 16.17 -12.24
N ARG A 104 -5.11 17.48 -12.09
CA ARG A 104 -3.88 18.08 -11.57
C ARG A 104 -3.99 18.51 -10.12
N TYR A 105 -5.17 18.37 -9.50
CA TYR A 105 -5.41 18.82 -8.13
C TYR A 105 -5.09 17.69 -7.13
N PRO A 106 -4.13 17.87 -6.21
CA PRO A 106 -3.56 16.77 -5.43
C PRO A 106 -4.44 16.23 -4.31
N LEU A 107 -5.54 16.92 -3.95
CA LEU A 107 -6.37 16.55 -2.79
C LEU A 107 -6.94 15.11 -2.88
N THR A 108 -7.66 14.80 -3.96
CA THR A 108 -8.22 13.45 -4.16
C THR A 108 -7.12 12.39 -4.32
N PRO A 109 -6.07 12.62 -5.13
CA PRO A 109 -4.91 11.74 -5.16
C PRO A 109 -4.29 11.46 -3.79
N SER A 110 -4.10 12.48 -2.93
CA SER A 110 -3.53 12.30 -1.58
C SER A 110 -4.38 11.39 -0.71
N ILE A 111 -5.71 11.56 -0.74
CA ILE A 111 -6.64 10.73 0.04
C ILE A 111 -6.53 9.25 -0.37
N LEU A 112 -6.52 8.99 -1.68
CA LEU A 112 -6.37 7.65 -2.22
C LEU A 112 -4.98 7.08 -1.89
N ALA A 113 -3.91 7.82 -2.20
CA ALA A 113 -2.53 7.39 -1.98
C ALA A 113 -2.29 7.03 -0.51
N ARG A 114 -2.83 7.78 0.45
CA ARG A 114 -2.75 7.43 1.87
C ARG A 114 -3.27 6.03 2.15
N SER A 115 -4.49 5.73 1.73
CA SER A 115 -5.09 4.41 1.96
C SER A 115 -4.32 3.29 1.24
N ALA A 116 -3.73 3.57 0.07
CA ALA A 116 -2.84 2.64 -0.61
C ALA A 116 -1.60 2.34 0.22
N LEU A 117 -0.98 3.35 0.85
CA LEU A 117 0.19 3.15 1.73
C LEU A 117 -0.16 2.33 2.96
N GLU A 118 -1.27 2.63 3.64
CA GLU A 118 -1.70 1.90 4.85
C GLU A 118 -1.88 0.41 4.54
N ASN A 119 -2.56 0.08 3.44
CA ASN A 119 -2.76 -1.30 3.01
C ASN A 119 -1.46 -1.96 2.56
N SER A 120 -0.60 -1.22 1.84
CA SER A 120 0.69 -1.76 1.37
C SER A 120 1.63 -2.06 2.55
N ALA A 121 1.73 -1.17 3.53
CA ALA A 121 2.51 -1.41 4.75
C ALA A 121 1.97 -2.60 5.55
N LEU A 122 0.65 -2.77 5.61
CA LEU A 122 0.03 -3.92 6.25
C LEU A 122 0.40 -5.24 5.53
N VAL A 123 0.37 -5.26 4.19
CA VAL A 123 0.80 -6.43 3.41
C VAL A 123 2.27 -6.74 3.69
N MET A 124 3.15 -5.74 3.73
CA MET A 124 4.56 -5.96 4.05
C MET A 124 4.74 -6.50 5.48
N TYR A 125 4.04 -5.92 6.45
CA TYR A 125 4.03 -6.41 7.83
C TYR A 125 3.55 -7.86 7.96
N LEU A 126 2.52 -8.27 7.22
CA LEU A 126 2.02 -9.66 7.30
C LEU A 126 2.97 -10.68 6.66
N ASN A 127 3.89 -10.24 5.80
CA ASN A 127 4.71 -11.10 4.94
C ASN A 127 6.22 -10.92 5.16
N GLU A 128 6.65 -10.18 6.18
CA GLU A 128 8.07 -9.95 6.47
C GLU A 128 8.81 -11.23 6.90
N ASP A 129 8.11 -12.13 7.60
CA ASP A 129 8.67 -13.39 8.11
C ASP A 129 8.06 -14.56 7.34
N ALA A 130 8.87 -15.55 6.98
CA ALA A 130 8.41 -16.74 6.27
C ALA A 130 7.70 -17.76 7.18
N ASP A 131 7.89 -17.69 8.51
CA ASP A 131 7.26 -18.60 9.47
C ASP A 131 5.73 -18.41 9.46
N PRO A 132 4.93 -19.43 9.07
CA PRO A 132 3.48 -19.37 9.05
C PRO A 132 2.87 -19.01 10.42
N TRP A 133 3.50 -19.38 11.53
CA TRP A 133 3.03 -19.05 12.89
C TRP A 133 3.16 -17.57 13.18
N ILE A 134 4.28 -16.96 12.78
CA ILE A 134 4.53 -15.52 12.93
C ILE A 134 3.56 -14.72 12.07
N ARG A 135 3.40 -15.09 10.80
CA ARG A 135 2.43 -14.44 9.89
C ARG A 135 1.01 -14.52 10.43
N THR A 136 0.63 -15.69 10.96
CA THR A 136 -0.71 -15.92 11.53
C THR A 136 -0.95 -15.09 12.78
N VAL A 137 -0.03 -15.03 13.74
CA VAL A 137 -0.22 -14.19 14.94
C VAL A 137 -0.29 -12.70 14.59
N ARG A 138 0.47 -12.26 13.58
CA ARG A 138 0.37 -10.89 13.04
C ARG A 138 -1.01 -10.63 12.47
N ALA A 139 -1.56 -11.55 11.68
CA ALA A 139 -2.90 -11.46 11.13
C ALA A 139 -3.99 -11.43 12.22
N VAL A 140 -3.90 -12.30 13.23
CA VAL A 140 -4.80 -12.30 14.40
C VAL A 140 -4.74 -10.95 15.12
N ASN A 141 -3.56 -10.38 15.32
CA ASN A 141 -3.41 -9.06 15.95
C ASN A 141 -4.11 -7.95 15.16
N VAL A 142 -4.03 -8.00 13.81
CA VAL A 142 -4.71 -7.04 12.93
C VAL A 142 -6.22 -7.20 13.00
N VAL A 143 -6.74 -8.42 12.93
CA VAL A 143 -8.18 -8.70 13.01
C VAL A 143 -8.76 -8.27 14.35
N VAL A 144 -8.09 -8.60 15.47
CA VAL A 144 -8.51 -8.13 16.80
C VAL A 144 -8.55 -6.61 16.84
N ASN A 145 -7.52 -5.93 16.36
CA ASN A 145 -7.50 -4.47 16.35
C ASN A 145 -8.64 -3.88 15.49
N GLY A 146 -8.90 -4.46 14.32
CA GLY A 146 -9.99 -4.06 13.43
C GLY A 146 -11.37 -4.19 14.08
N TYR A 147 -11.63 -5.31 14.74
CA TYR A 147 -12.89 -5.49 15.46
C TYR A 147 -13.02 -4.53 16.65
N GLU A 148 -11.95 -4.33 17.42
CA GLU A 148 -11.97 -3.40 18.57
C GLU A 148 -12.27 -1.97 18.12
N ASN A 149 -11.64 -1.51 17.03
CA ASN A 149 -11.92 -0.20 16.43
C ASN A 149 -13.34 -0.09 15.89
N SER A 150 -13.95 -1.21 15.51
CA SER A 150 -15.34 -1.31 15.06
C SER A 150 -16.35 -1.51 16.21
N GLY A 151 -15.92 -1.30 17.46
CA GLY A 151 -16.78 -1.44 18.64
C GLY A 151 -17.05 -2.89 19.05
N GLY A 152 -16.25 -3.85 18.59
CA GLY A 152 -16.41 -5.30 18.87
C GLY A 152 -16.34 -5.69 20.34
N ARG A 153 -15.84 -4.81 21.23
CA ARG A 153 -15.92 -5.02 22.69
C ARG A 153 -17.30 -4.74 23.28
N ASN A 154 -18.20 -4.10 22.54
CA ASN A 154 -19.59 -3.98 22.92
C ASN A 154 -20.32 -5.29 22.60
N ASN A 155 -21.01 -5.88 23.58
CA ASN A 155 -21.77 -7.12 23.41
C ASN A 155 -22.92 -6.99 22.40
N GLU A 156 -23.37 -5.77 22.10
CA GLU A 156 -24.39 -5.50 21.08
C GLU A 156 -23.81 -5.39 19.66
N SER A 157 -22.48 -5.36 19.53
CA SER A 157 -21.82 -5.30 18.23
C SER A 157 -21.99 -6.62 17.47
N PRO A 158 -22.24 -6.59 16.15
CA PRO A 158 -22.22 -7.80 15.31
C PRO A 158 -20.85 -8.49 15.29
N TYR A 159 -19.79 -7.80 15.72
CA TYR A 159 -18.42 -8.31 15.77
C TYR A 159 -18.04 -8.90 17.13
N SER A 160 -18.93 -8.90 18.13
CA SER A 160 -18.60 -9.26 19.51
C SER A 160 -18.11 -10.70 19.68
N GLU A 161 -18.80 -11.67 19.06
CA GLU A 161 -18.38 -13.08 19.07
C GLU A 161 -17.01 -13.26 18.42
N ALA A 162 -16.82 -12.69 17.22
CA ALA A 162 -15.56 -12.76 16.48
C ALA A 162 -14.42 -12.13 17.28
N THR A 163 -14.67 -11.00 17.94
CA THR A 163 -13.70 -10.33 18.82
C THR A 163 -13.27 -11.24 19.97
N ALA A 164 -14.23 -11.85 20.66
CA ALA A 164 -13.96 -12.72 21.80
C ALA A 164 -13.15 -13.96 21.39
N ASP A 165 -13.48 -14.59 20.26
CA ASP A 165 -12.77 -15.76 19.77
C ASP A 165 -11.34 -15.43 19.33
N HIS A 166 -11.12 -14.34 18.59
CA HIS A 166 -9.78 -13.93 18.17
C HIS A 166 -8.91 -13.43 19.35
N ILE A 167 -9.52 -12.87 20.41
CA ILE A 167 -8.78 -12.57 21.65
C ILE A 167 -8.26 -13.85 22.31
N LYS A 168 -9.05 -14.94 22.35
CA LYS A 168 -8.58 -16.23 22.87
C LYS A 168 -7.43 -16.77 22.02
N MET A 169 -7.51 -16.65 20.69
CA MET A 169 -6.42 -17.05 19.79
C MET A 169 -5.14 -16.27 20.07
N LYS A 170 -5.25 -14.94 20.18
CA LYS A 170 -4.14 -14.06 20.55
C LYS A 170 -3.50 -14.46 21.88
N GLN A 171 -4.30 -14.81 22.89
CA GLN A 171 -3.81 -15.30 24.18
C GLN A 171 -3.10 -16.66 24.05
N ALA A 172 -3.62 -17.56 23.21
CA ALA A 172 -3.02 -18.86 22.95
C ALA A 172 -1.69 -18.76 22.18
N PHE A 173 -1.52 -17.80 21.27
CA PHE A 173 -0.21 -17.48 20.68
C PHE A 173 0.75 -16.88 21.71
N ALA A 174 0.26 -15.99 22.58
CA ALA A 174 1.09 -15.38 23.62
C ALA A 174 1.64 -16.40 24.62
N SER A 175 0.86 -17.43 25.00
CA SER A 175 1.32 -18.49 25.90
C SER A 175 2.40 -19.39 25.28
N GLN A 176 2.53 -19.39 23.96
CA GLN A 176 3.54 -20.12 23.21
C GLN A 176 4.78 -19.27 22.88
N GLY A 177 4.83 -18.02 23.33
CA GLY A 177 5.98 -17.14 23.13
C GLY A 177 5.87 -16.16 21.95
N TYR A 178 4.82 -16.25 21.14
CA TYR A 178 4.64 -15.41 19.93
C TYR A 178 4.04 -14.01 20.21
N GLY A 179 3.81 -13.65 21.49
CA GLY A 179 3.00 -12.48 21.84
C GLY A 179 3.70 -11.11 21.82
N LYS A 180 4.94 -11.01 22.32
CA LYS A 180 5.59 -9.70 22.55
C LYS A 180 6.32 -9.14 21.33
N SER A 181 6.88 -9.99 20.48
CA SER A 181 7.68 -9.57 19.32
C SER A 181 6.84 -9.22 18.09
N GLN A 182 5.54 -9.54 18.09
CA GLN A 182 4.65 -9.40 16.93
C GLN A 182 3.60 -8.31 17.11
N LYS A 183 4.00 -7.19 17.74
CA LYS A 183 3.09 -6.09 18.05
C LYS A 183 2.76 -5.31 16.78
N LEU A 184 1.46 -5.18 16.50
CA LEU A 184 0.97 -4.28 15.45
C LEU A 184 1.22 -2.82 15.85
N LEU A 185 1.93 -2.09 15.01
CA LEU A 185 2.09 -0.63 15.12
C LEU A 185 0.83 0.09 14.60
N ASN A 186 0.67 1.37 14.97
CA ASN A 186 -0.35 2.20 14.31
C ASN A 186 0.08 2.46 12.85
N TYR A 187 -0.86 2.83 11.98
CA TYR A 187 -0.58 3.00 10.55
C TYR A 187 0.50 4.06 10.24
N THR A 188 0.59 5.14 11.03
CA THR A 188 1.65 6.14 10.85
C THR A 188 3.03 5.51 11.02
N ASP A 189 3.21 4.77 12.11
CA ASP A 189 4.47 4.13 12.44
C ASP A 189 4.75 2.95 11.49
N LEU A 190 3.72 2.19 11.09
CA LEU A 190 3.84 1.09 10.14
C LEU A 190 4.30 1.57 8.75
N VAL A 191 3.70 2.66 8.26
CA VAL A 191 4.09 3.31 7.01
C VAL A 191 5.48 3.91 7.12
N ALA A 192 5.84 4.48 8.27
CA ALA A 192 7.21 4.97 8.48
C ALA A 192 8.24 3.84 8.47
N GLU A 193 7.96 2.71 9.12
CA GLU A 193 8.86 1.56 9.23
C GLU A 193 9.11 0.89 7.87
N TYR A 194 8.06 0.47 7.16
CA TYR A 194 8.23 -0.32 5.93
C TYR A 194 8.61 0.52 4.70
N PHE A 195 8.49 1.84 4.79
CA PHE A 195 8.76 2.76 3.68
C PHE A 195 9.79 3.85 4.03
N ASP A 196 10.62 3.65 5.05
CA ASP A 196 11.67 4.59 5.47
C ASP A 196 12.62 4.94 4.31
N GLY A 197 13.00 3.92 3.52
CA GLY A 197 13.88 4.06 2.36
C GLY A 197 13.41 5.03 1.26
N PHE A 198 12.16 5.50 1.31
CA PHE A 198 11.65 6.56 0.45
C PHE A 198 10.86 7.65 1.20
N GLN A 199 11.22 7.92 2.46
CA GLN A 199 10.60 8.98 3.28
C GLN A 199 9.11 8.71 3.59
N GLY A 200 8.75 7.45 3.84
CA GLY A 200 7.38 7.00 4.10
C GLY A 200 6.62 7.83 5.15
N GLY A 201 7.25 8.12 6.29
CA GLY A 201 6.64 8.91 7.36
C GLY A 201 6.35 10.36 6.95
N GLU A 202 7.29 11.01 6.25
CA GLU A 202 7.09 12.38 5.75
C GLU A 202 5.96 12.43 4.72
N MET A 203 5.97 11.50 3.76
CA MET A 203 4.94 11.37 2.74
C MET A 203 3.56 11.15 3.36
N TYR A 204 3.45 10.23 4.31
CA TYR A 204 2.19 9.94 5.00
C TYR A 204 1.66 11.16 5.77
N SER A 205 2.55 11.89 6.45
CA SER A 205 2.20 13.16 7.10
C SER A 205 1.72 14.22 6.11
N ARG A 206 2.37 14.32 4.94
CA ARG A 206 1.93 15.23 3.86
C ARG A 206 0.53 14.86 3.37
N PHE A 207 0.24 13.58 3.13
CA PHE A 207 -1.08 13.14 2.66
C PHE A 207 -2.17 13.35 3.73
N ASN A 208 -1.83 13.20 5.01
CA ASN A 208 -2.73 13.47 6.12
C ASN A 208 -3.24 14.92 6.16
N ARG A 209 -2.47 15.88 5.67
CA ARG A 209 -2.92 17.28 5.54
C ARG A 209 -4.11 17.45 4.58
N SER A 210 -4.33 16.49 3.69
CA SER A 210 -5.37 16.49 2.66
C SER A 210 -6.61 15.65 3.03
N VAL A 211 -6.54 14.80 4.06
CA VAL A 211 -7.62 13.84 4.39
C VAL A 211 -8.66 14.40 5.35
N HIS A 212 -8.24 15.25 6.29
CA HIS A 212 -9.17 15.98 7.16
C HIS A 212 -9.47 17.36 6.59
N HIS A 213 -10.63 17.93 6.94
CA HIS A 213 -10.95 19.31 6.57
C HIS A 213 -9.82 20.25 7.03
N ASN A 214 -9.10 20.78 6.05
CA ASN A 214 -7.96 21.67 6.27
C ASN A 214 -8.09 22.86 5.32
N VAL A 215 -8.72 23.92 5.83
CA VAL A 215 -9.00 25.14 5.04
C VAL A 215 -7.72 25.79 4.53
N VAL A 216 -6.63 25.76 5.31
CA VAL A 216 -5.34 26.33 4.91
C VAL A 216 -4.81 25.57 3.69
N ARG A 217 -4.84 24.23 3.74
CA ARG A 217 -4.41 23.40 2.62
C ARG A 217 -5.25 23.65 1.36
N GLN A 218 -6.55 23.82 1.50
CA GLN A 218 -7.44 24.10 0.37
C GLN A 218 -7.13 25.48 -0.27
N ILE A 219 -6.87 26.51 0.56
CA ILE A 219 -6.49 27.84 0.09
C ILE A 219 -5.12 27.81 -0.60
N GLU A 220 -4.13 27.10 -0.05
CA GLU A 220 -2.81 26.91 -0.67
C GLU A 220 -2.96 26.35 -2.10
N LEU A 221 -3.75 25.27 -2.25
CA LEU A 221 -3.97 24.61 -3.53
C LEU A 221 -4.75 25.45 -4.53
N ALA A 222 -5.76 26.20 -4.07
CA ALA A 222 -6.51 27.14 -4.90
C ALA A 222 -5.60 28.29 -5.39
N SER A 223 -4.77 28.85 -4.50
CA SER A 223 -3.83 29.92 -4.85
C SER A 223 -2.76 29.44 -5.85
N ALA A 224 -2.27 28.20 -5.69
CA ALA A 224 -1.35 27.57 -6.64
C ALA A 224 -2.02 27.33 -8.01
N GLN A 225 -3.32 27.02 -8.01
CA GLN A 225 -4.09 26.84 -9.24
C GLN A 225 -4.28 28.17 -10.00
N ASP A 226 -4.57 29.25 -9.27
CA ASP A 226 -4.81 30.59 -9.85
C ASP A 226 -3.54 31.24 -10.43
N SER A 227 -2.37 30.84 -9.94
CA SER A 227 -1.08 31.40 -10.39
C SER A 227 -0.53 30.69 -11.63
N ASP A 228 -0.40 29.37 -11.61
CA ASP A 228 0.23 28.60 -12.70
C ASP A 228 -0.16 27.11 -12.75
N GLY A 229 -0.72 26.54 -11.67
CA GLY A 229 -1.17 25.14 -11.59
C GLY A 229 -0.06 24.07 -11.70
N ARG A 230 1.15 24.44 -12.10
CA ARG A 230 2.32 23.56 -12.26
C ARG A 230 2.68 22.84 -10.97
N GLN A 231 2.64 23.56 -9.85
CA GLN A 231 2.93 23.00 -8.54
C GLN A 231 1.94 21.88 -8.17
N ASN A 232 0.64 22.08 -8.46
CA ASN A 232 -0.38 21.06 -8.21
C ASN A 232 -0.15 19.82 -9.08
N ALA A 233 0.26 19.99 -10.34
CA ALA A 233 0.59 18.90 -11.24
C ALA A 233 1.81 18.09 -10.78
N VAL A 234 2.90 18.76 -10.39
CA VAL A 234 4.13 18.16 -9.85
C VAL A 234 3.81 17.36 -8.58
N GLU A 235 3.06 17.94 -7.66
CA GLU A 235 2.67 17.26 -6.43
C GLU A 235 1.77 16.05 -6.69
N THR A 236 0.83 16.18 -7.63
CA THR A 236 -0.05 15.08 -8.03
C THR A 236 0.75 13.91 -8.63
N PHE A 237 1.77 14.20 -9.43
CA PHE A 237 2.67 13.17 -9.95
C PHE A 237 3.44 12.49 -8.83
N GLU A 238 4.03 13.27 -7.92
CA GLU A 238 4.79 12.75 -6.77
C GLU A 238 3.94 11.83 -5.89
N ILE A 239 2.71 12.24 -5.58
CA ILE A 239 1.75 11.44 -4.80
C ILE A 239 1.51 10.09 -5.47
N ALA A 240 1.25 10.10 -6.78
CA ALA A 240 0.88 8.90 -7.51
C ALA A 240 2.06 7.94 -7.71
N ILE A 241 3.26 8.43 -8.08
CA ILE A 241 4.42 7.55 -8.28
C ILE A 241 4.84 6.89 -6.97
N ARG A 242 4.80 7.61 -5.85
CA ARG A 242 5.12 7.03 -4.53
C ARG A 242 4.10 6.00 -4.08
N ALA A 243 2.80 6.24 -4.30
CA ALA A 243 1.77 5.24 -4.05
C ALA A 243 1.98 3.99 -4.91
N ALA A 244 2.28 4.16 -6.20
CA ALA A 244 2.55 3.06 -7.11
C ALA A 244 3.75 2.20 -6.67
N ILE A 245 4.84 2.83 -6.25
CA ILE A 245 6.03 2.14 -5.71
C ILE A 245 5.69 1.34 -4.45
N ALA A 246 4.95 1.94 -3.50
CA ALA A 246 4.55 1.26 -2.27
C ALA A 246 3.68 0.03 -2.56
N VAL A 247 2.72 0.15 -3.47
CA VAL A 247 1.87 -0.97 -3.90
C VAL A 247 2.69 -2.05 -4.59
N GLY A 248 3.65 -1.67 -5.44
CA GLY A 248 4.58 -2.59 -6.07
C GLY A 248 5.45 -3.36 -5.07
N ALA A 249 5.98 -2.68 -4.07
CA ALA A 249 6.76 -3.30 -2.99
C ALA A 249 5.94 -4.31 -2.18
N ALA A 250 4.70 -3.95 -1.83
CA ALA A 250 3.76 -4.86 -1.18
C ALA A 250 3.39 -6.07 -2.04
N ALA A 251 3.30 -5.91 -3.35
CA ALA A 251 3.06 -7.02 -4.25
C ALA A 251 4.23 -8.02 -4.26
N PHE A 252 5.47 -7.52 -4.28
CA PHE A 252 6.66 -8.38 -4.16
C PHE A 252 6.72 -9.11 -2.81
N SER A 253 6.36 -8.46 -1.70
CA SER A 253 6.35 -9.15 -0.40
C SER A 253 5.30 -10.25 -0.31
N LEU A 254 4.15 -10.12 -0.98
CA LEU A 254 3.16 -11.21 -1.05
C LEU A 254 3.53 -12.30 -2.08
N GLN A 255 4.25 -11.94 -3.14
CA GLN A 255 4.60 -12.86 -4.24
C GLN A 255 5.33 -14.11 -3.74
N GLU A 256 6.16 -14.00 -2.69
CA GLU A 256 6.89 -15.13 -2.10
C GLU A 256 5.98 -16.24 -1.54
N PHE A 257 4.72 -15.91 -1.28
CA PHE A 257 3.73 -16.82 -0.69
C PHE A 257 2.64 -17.24 -1.69
N ARG A 258 2.85 -16.94 -2.99
CA ARG A 258 1.88 -17.13 -4.06
C ARG A 258 2.48 -17.85 -5.26
N ASP A 259 1.69 -18.72 -5.89
CA ASP A 259 2.03 -19.26 -7.20
C ASP A 259 1.77 -18.20 -8.28
N CYS A 260 2.80 -17.38 -8.51
CA CYS A 260 2.80 -16.33 -9.51
C CYS A 260 3.48 -16.78 -10.82
N SER A 261 3.54 -18.09 -11.09
CA SER A 261 4.13 -18.61 -12.32
C SER A 261 3.40 -18.06 -13.55
N GLY A 262 4.14 -17.32 -14.39
CA GLY A 262 3.61 -16.72 -15.61
C GLY A 262 2.96 -15.35 -15.46
N ILE A 263 3.00 -14.72 -14.28
CA ILE A 263 2.58 -13.32 -14.12
C ILE A 263 3.67 -12.38 -14.64
N ASP A 264 3.29 -11.43 -15.51
CA ASP A 264 4.17 -10.38 -15.98
C ASP A 264 4.31 -9.27 -14.93
N VAL A 265 5.49 -9.22 -14.29
CA VAL A 265 5.84 -8.23 -13.26
C VAL A 265 6.62 -7.04 -13.82
N ASP A 266 6.88 -6.98 -15.13
CA ASP A 266 7.57 -5.86 -15.77
C ASP A 266 6.90 -4.51 -15.49
N PRO A 267 5.55 -4.40 -15.44
CA PRO A 267 4.91 -3.14 -15.05
C PRO A 267 5.35 -2.62 -13.68
N ILE A 268 5.62 -3.52 -12.72
CA ILE A 268 6.08 -3.14 -11.38
C ILE A 268 7.56 -2.73 -11.42
N HIS A 269 8.41 -3.44 -12.18
CA HIS A 269 9.82 -3.10 -12.29
C HIS A 269 10.06 -1.74 -12.95
N VAL A 270 9.29 -1.40 -13.99
CA VAL A 270 9.41 -0.11 -14.69
C VAL A 270 9.12 1.08 -13.75
N LEU A 271 8.28 0.92 -12.73
CA LEU A 271 8.03 1.97 -11.75
C LEU A 271 9.30 2.43 -11.04
N ARG A 272 10.18 1.49 -10.69
CA ARG A 272 11.44 1.81 -10.00
C ARG A 272 12.26 2.78 -10.84
N ASP A 273 12.44 2.47 -12.12
CA ASP A 273 13.23 3.29 -13.03
C ASP A 273 12.60 4.68 -13.21
N VAL A 274 11.26 4.76 -13.32
CA VAL A 274 10.52 6.04 -13.36
C VAL A 274 10.69 6.84 -12.06
N PHE A 275 10.68 6.17 -10.91
CA PHE A 275 10.86 6.81 -9.60
C PHE A 275 12.29 7.33 -9.39
N GLU A 276 13.30 6.58 -9.83
CA GLU A 276 14.71 7.01 -9.78
C GLU A 276 14.96 8.23 -10.68
N ASP A 277 14.42 8.22 -11.90
CA ASP A 277 14.48 9.37 -12.81
C ASP A 277 13.72 10.58 -12.24
N TRP A 278 12.58 10.35 -11.60
CA TRP A 278 11.80 11.38 -10.91
C TRP A 278 12.58 12.03 -9.75
N ASN A 279 13.15 11.25 -8.84
CA ASN A 279 13.93 11.79 -7.73
C ASN A 279 15.16 12.56 -8.23
N SER A 280 15.86 12.01 -9.23
CA SER A 280 16.99 12.69 -9.88
C SER A 280 16.58 14.01 -10.54
N TYR A 281 15.34 14.12 -11.01
CA TYR A 281 14.80 15.36 -11.55
C TYR A 281 14.45 16.36 -10.43
N LEU A 282 13.78 15.91 -9.37
CA LEU A 282 13.43 16.75 -8.22
C LEU A 282 14.66 17.33 -7.52
N ASP A 283 15.73 16.56 -7.35
CA ASP A 283 16.97 17.05 -6.74
C ASP A 283 17.58 18.21 -7.52
N ARG A 284 17.53 18.16 -8.86
CA ARG A 284 17.98 19.24 -9.74
C ARG A 284 17.03 20.43 -9.71
N LEU A 285 15.72 20.17 -9.73
CA LEU A 285 14.71 21.21 -9.67
C LEU A 285 14.77 21.98 -8.33
N GLY A 286 15.04 21.30 -7.21
CA GLY A 286 15.21 21.95 -5.90
C GLY A 286 16.45 22.86 -5.81
N GLN A 287 17.45 22.63 -6.67
CA GLN A 287 18.66 23.47 -6.76
C GLN A 287 18.47 24.71 -7.63
N GLU A 288 17.66 24.61 -8.69
CA GLU A 288 17.60 25.64 -9.74
C GLU A 288 16.20 26.27 -9.94
N GLY A 289 15.14 25.64 -9.43
CA GLY A 289 13.75 25.99 -9.73
C GLY A 289 13.35 25.69 -11.17
N PHE A 290 12.09 25.95 -11.52
CA PHE A 290 11.70 25.97 -12.93
C PHE A 290 12.27 27.23 -13.59
N VAL A 291 13.02 27.02 -14.68
CA VAL A 291 13.51 28.05 -15.59
C VAL A 291 12.55 28.08 -16.79
N ASP A 292 11.38 28.67 -16.51
CA ASP A 292 10.31 29.06 -17.45
C ASP A 292 9.33 27.97 -17.93
#